data_AF-A0A496QP28-F1
#
_entry.id   AF-A0A496QP28-F1
#
_cell.length_a   1.000
_cell.length_b   1.000
_cell.length_c   1.000
_cell.angle_alpha   90.00
_cell.angle_beta   90.00
_cell.angle_gamma   90.00
#
_symmetry.space_group_name_H-M   'P 1'
#
loop_
_entity.id
_entity.type
_entity.pdbx_description
1 polymer ?
#
loop_
_entity_poly.entity_id
_entity_poly.type
_entity_poly.pdbx_seq_one_letter_code
_entity_poly.pdbx_strand_id
1 'polypeptide(L)'
;MFKNDQLIKYPYYHILIDIYPYFRYIYDMKTTVEINDNLLLETKKLARERGTTFKELLESALRAFLTSQQQKQDQYRFRSHTFKGKGIQEGICEGDWQHIRALIYQGRGG
;
A
#
# COMPACT_ATOMS: atom_id res chain seq x y z
N MET A 1 4.23 19.77 15.04
CA MET A 1 3.63 18.82 16.00
C MET A 1 3.54 17.45 15.36
N PHE A 2 4.63 16.68 15.42
CA PHE A 2 4.65 15.21 15.43
C PHE A 2 5.88 14.86 16.28
N LYS A 3 5.64 14.35 17.48
CA LYS A 3 6.68 13.92 18.43
C LYS A 3 7.38 12.70 17.84
N ASN A 4 8.60 12.88 17.32
CA ASN A 4 9.49 11.78 16.96
C ASN A 4 10.40 11.45 18.15
N ASP A 5 9.78 11.04 19.27
CA ASP A 5 10.45 10.53 20.49
C ASP A 5 10.94 9.07 20.29
N GLN A 6 11.56 8.79 19.15
CA GLN A 6 12.24 7.51 18.89
C GLN A 6 13.69 7.69 18.41
N LEU A 7 14.17 8.95 18.38
CA LEU A 7 15.51 9.32 17.92
C LEU A 7 16.61 9.19 18.99
N ILE A 8 16.46 8.23 19.91
CA ILE A 8 17.49 7.93 20.93
C ILE A 8 17.59 6.43 21.17
N LYS A 9 17.62 5.61 20.11
CA LYS A 9 17.97 4.19 20.32
C LYS A 9 19.42 3.88 20.01
N TYR A 10 20.02 4.42 18.94
CA TYR A 10 21.42 4.07 18.62
C TYR A 10 22.11 5.13 17.73
N PRO A 11 22.96 6.01 18.29
CA PRO A 11 23.53 7.16 17.58
C PRO A 11 24.74 6.82 16.67
N TYR A 12 25.18 5.56 16.60
CA TYR A 12 26.41 5.17 15.90
C TYR A 12 26.20 4.59 14.49
N TYR A 13 24.95 4.47 14.01
CA TYR A 13 24.65 3.77 12.75
C TYR A 13 24.98 4.55 11.48
N HIS A 14 25.01 5.88 11.53
CA HIS A 14 25.24 6.68 10.32
C HIS A 14 26.71 6.74 9.88
N ILE A 15 27.67 6.44 10.76
CA ILE A 15 29.11 6.56 10.46
C ILE A 15 29.70 5.22 9.96
N LEU A 16 29.04 4.09 10.23
CA LEU A 16 29.56 2.75 9.93
C LEU A 16 29.15 2.17 8.56
N ILE A 17 28.22 2.82 7.85
CA ILE A 17 27.70 2.30 6.57
C ILE A 17 28.71 2.50 5.43
N ASP A 18 29.58 3.51 5.51
CA ASP A 18 30.43 3.90 4.38
C ASP A 18 31.84 3.27 4.39
N ILE A 19 32.28 2.60 5.47
CA ILE A 19 33.71 2.29 5.66
C ILE A 19 34.07 0.79 5.74
N TYR A 20 33.13 -0.13 6.02
CA TYR A 20 33.48 -1.56 6.11
C TYR A 20 32.51 -2.50 5.37
N PRO A 21 32.96 -3.27 4.35
CA PRO A 21 32.15 -4.30 3.69
C PRO A 21 31.77 -5.48 4.60
N TYR A 22 32.23 -5.49 5.85
CA TYR A 22 31.91 -6.48 6.89
C TYR A 22 30.58 -6.25 7.60
N PHE A 23 29.85 -5.15 7.33
CA PHE A 23 28.57 -4.87 7.99
C PHE A 23 27.53 -5.99 7.77
N ARG A 24 27.60 -6.71 6.64
CA ARG A 24 26.71 -7.85 6.35
C ARG A 24 26.81 -8.99 7.37
N TYR A 25 27.92 -9.10 8.12
CA TYR A 25 28.16 -10.18 9.08
C TYR A 25 27.55 -9.96 10.48
N ILE A 26 27.16 -8.74 10.87
CA ILE A 26 26.72 -8.44 12.24
C ILE A 26 25.18 -8.38 12.40
N TYR A 27 24.41 -8.29 11.31
CA TYR A 27 22.96 -8.06 11.36
C TYR A 27 22.10 -9.20 10.80
N ASP A 28 22.67 -10.38 10.54
CA ASP A 28 21.90 -11.51 10.00
C ASP A 28 21.33 -12.36 11.13
N MET A 29 20.01 -12.28 11.34
CA MET A 29 19.31 -13.14 12.27
C MET A 29 18.85 -14.42 11.57
N LYS A 30 19.13 -15.58 12.17
CA LYS A 30 18.51 -16.84 11.76
C LYS A 30 17.12 -16.94 12.35
N THR A 31 16.11 -16.79 11.50
CA THR A 31 14.71 -16.95 11.87
C THR A 31 14.20 -18.31 11.42
N THR A 32 13.50 -19.01 12.31
CA THR A 32 12.75 -20.24 11.97
C THR A 32 11.27 -19.87 11.90
N VAL A 33 10.62 -20.20 10.79
CA VAL A 33 9.21 -19.93 10.53
C VAL A 33 8.53 -21.20 10.05
N GLU A 34 7.30 -21.43 10.51
CA GLU A 34 6.46 -22.52 10.00
C GLU A 34 5.76 -22.05 8.72
N ILE A 35 5.92 -22.81 7.65
CA ILE A 35 5.36 -22.50 6.32
C ILE A 35 4.73 -23.78 5.78
N ASN A 36 3.59 -23.65 5.10
CA ASN A 36 2.96 -24.75 4.38
C ASN A 36 3.94 -25.38 3.36
N ASP A 37 4.02 -26.71 3.32
CA ASP A 37 4.97 -27.43 2.46
C ASP A 37 4.81 -27.11 0.98
N ASN A 38 3.57 -26.97 0.49
CA ASN A 38 3.32 -26.62 -0.90
C ASN A 38 3.87 -25.24 -1.23
N LEU A 39 3.67 -24.27 -0.33
CA LEU A 39 4.21 -22.92 -0.49
C LEU A 39 5.75 -22.91 -0.45
N LEU A 40 6.36 -23.72 0.41
CA LEU A 40 7.81 -23.87 0.46
C LEU A 40 8.37 -24.45 -0.85
N LEU A 41 7.71 -25.47 -1.41
CA LEU A 41 8.10 -26.09 -2.67
C LEU A 41 8.00 -25.11 -3.85
N GLU A 42 6.87 -24.42 -3.98
CA GLU A 42 6.67 -23.40 -5.03
C GLU A 42 7.70 -22.27 -4.91
N THR A 43 7.98 -21.80 -3.70
CA THR A 43 8.97 -20.74 -3.48
C THR A 43 10.38 -21.20 -3.85
N LYS A 44 10.77 -22.42 -3.50
CA LYS A 44 12.08 -22.99 -3.89
C LYS A 44 12.20 -23.19 -5.39
N LYS A 45 11.12 -23.63 -6.06
CA LYS A 45 11.08 -23.76 -7.52
C LYS A 45 11.30 -22.41 -8.18
N LEU A 46 10.58 -21.37 -7.74
CA LEU A 46 10.73 -20.01 -8.25
C LEU A 46 12.13 -19.44 -8.01
N ALA A 47 12.73 -19.70 -6.84
CA ALA A 47 14.10 -19.28 -6.54
C ALA A 47 15.10 -19.92 -7.53
N ARG A 48 14.96 -21.23 -7.79
CA ARG A 48 15.79 -21.94 -8.78
C ARG A 48 15.62 -21.37 -10.19
N GLU A 49 14.39 -21.11 -10.61
CA GLU A 49 14.10 -20.52 -11.94
C GLU A 49 14.71 -19.13 -12.10
N ARG A 50 14.80 -18.35 -11.01
CA ARG A 50 15.40 -17.01 -10.99
C ARG A 50 16.90 -17.01 -10.70
N GLY A 51 17.51 -18.17 -10.44
CA GLY A 51 18.91 -18.26 -10.03
C GLY A 51 19.21 -17.61 -8.68
N THR A 52 18.23 -17.54 -7.78
CA THR A 52 18.36 -16.97 -6.43
C THR A 52 18.13 -18.03 -5.35
N THR A 53 18.37 -17.65 -4.09
CA THR A 53 18.10 -18.52 -2.94
C THR A 53 16.70 -18.29 -2.36
N PHE A 54 16.19 -19.30 -1.65
CA PHE A 54 14.94 -19.18 -0.88
C PHE A 54 15.00 -17.99 0.10
N LYS A 55 16.14 -17.78 0.75
CA LYS A 55 16.37 -16.68 1.69
C LYS A 55 16.19 -15.31 1.01
N GLU A 56 16.86 -15.09 -0.12
CA GLU A 56 16.77 -13.82 -0.85
C GLU A 56 15.36 -13.54 -1.36
N LEU A 57 14.67 -14.59 -1.83
CA LEU A 57 13.29 -14.47 -2.28
C LEU A 57 12.36 -14.13 -1.12
N LEU A 58 12.50 -14.80 0.02
CA LEU A 58 11.72 -14.54 1.23
C LEU A 58 11.94 -13.11 1.74
N GLU A 59 13.20 -12.67 1.82
CA GLU A 59 13.54 -11.29 2.23
C GLU A 59 12.94 -10.25 1.28
N SER A 60 13.03 -10.50 -0.04
CA SER A 60 12.47 -9.62 -1.05
C SER A 60 10.95 -9.52 -0.95
N ALA A 61 10.27 -10.65 -0.75
CA ALA A 61 8.83 -10.72 -0.56
C ALA A 61 8.40 -9.98 0.71
N LEU A 62 9.08 -10.19 1.83
CA LEU A 62 8.80 -9.51 3.10
C LEU A 62 9.01 -7.99 2.98
N ARG A 63 10.08 -7.55 2.31
CA ARG A 63 10.33 -6.12 2.08
C ARG A 63 9.23 -5.50 1.24
N ALA A 64 8.88 -6.13 0.11
CA ALA A 64 7.81 -5.66 -0.76
C ALA A 64 6.47 -5.59 -0.02
N PHE A 65 6.15 -6.61 0.78
CA PHE A 65 4.95 -6.64 1.62
C PHE A 65 4.94 -5.47 2.60
N LEU A 66 6.00 -5.28 3.40
CA LEU A 66 6.08 -4.18 4.36
C LEU A 66 6.01 -2.81 3.70
N THR A 67 6.67 -2.60 2.56
CA THR A 67 6.56 -1.36 1.78
C THR A 67 5.12 -1.12 1.31
N SER A 68 4.44 -2.17 0.83
CA SER A 68 3.04 -2.05 0.42
C SER A 68 2.10 -1.69 1.58
N GLN A 69 2.41 -2.15 2.80
CA GLN A 69 1.62 -1.81 3.99
C GLN A 69 1.92 -0.40 4.50
N GLN A 70 3.14 0.09 4.31
CA GLN A 70 3.56 1.44 4.71
C GLN A 70 3.04 2.52 3.77
N GLN A 71 2.84 2.20 2.48
CA GLN A 71 2.10 3.05 1.58
C GLN A 71 0.66 3.11 2.08
N LYS A 72 0.34 4.15 2.87
CA LYS A 72 -1.06 4.56 3.07
C LYS A 72 -1.67 4.58 1.68
N GLN A 73 -2.68 3.76 1.44
CA GLN A 73 -3.55 3.95 0.29
C GLN A 73 -3.94 5.42 0.35
N ASP A 74 -3.46 6.22 -0.60
CA ASP A 74 -3.92 7.59 -0.72
C ASP A 74 -5.43 7.49 -0.73
N GLN A 75 -6.06 8.06 0.30
CA GLN A 75 -7.51 8.05 0.41
C GLN A 75 -8.04 8.48 -0.94
N TYR A 76 -8.84 7.61 -1.56
CA TYR A 76 -9.40 7.89 -2.86
C TYR A 76 -10.02 9.29 -2.83
N ARG A 77 -9.34 10.24 -3.47
CA ARG A 77 -9.82 11.61 -3.56
C ARG A 77 -10.79 11.63 -4.72
N PHE A 78 -12.08 11.54 -4.41
CA PHE A 78 -13.11 11.81 -5.39
C PHE A 78 -12.88 13.21 -5.94
N ARG A 79 -12.52 13.30 -7.23
CA ARG A 79 -12.37 14.58 -7.90
C ARG A 79 -13.78 15.14 -8.07
N SER A 80 -14.21 15.98 -7.14
CA SER A 80 -15.53 16.62 -7.22
C SER A 80 -15.59 17.48 -8.46
N HIS A 81 -16.37 17.06 -9.45
CA HIS A 81 -16.76 17.91 -10.56
C HIS A 81 -17.99 18.70 -10.11
N THR A 82 -17.76 19.89 -9.55
CA THR A 82 -18.85 20.81 -9.25
C THR A 82 -19.24 21.52 -10.55
N PHE A 83 -20.54 21.56 -10.83
CA PHE A 83 -21.08 22.39 -11.90
C PHE A 83 -21.24 23.82 -11.40
N LYS A 84 -20.98 24.83 -12.24
CA LYS A 84 -21.18 26.23 -11.87
C LYS A 84 -22.68 26.51 -11.69
N GLY A 85 -23.09 27.11 -10.56
CA GLY A 85 -24.48 27.46 -10.29
C GLY A 85 -24.79 27.64 -8.78
N LYS A 86 -26.01 28.02 -8.43
CA LYS A 86 -26.49 28.16 -7.04
C LYS A 86 -27.14 26.87 -6.51
N GLY A 87 -26.52 25.72 -6.76
CA GLY A 87 -27.01 24.43 -6.26
C GLY A 87 -28.11 23.79 -7.13
N ILE A 88 -28.98 23.01 -6.47
CA ILE A 88 -30.05 22.23 -7.09
C ILE A 88 -31.14 23.16 -7.62
N GLN A 89 -31.76 22.80 -8.75
CA GLN A 89 -32.89 23.54 -9.34
C GLN A 89 -34.05 23.65 -8.33
N GLU A 90 -34.68 24.83 -8.26
CA GLU A 90 -35.84 25.07 -7.40
C GLU A 90 -36.94 24.01 -7.64
N GLY A 91 -37.47 23.45 -6.54
CA GLY A 91 -38.46 22.37 -6.58
C GLY A 91 -37.88 20.95 -6.59
N ILE A 92 -36.56 20.78 -6.68
CA ILE A 92 -35.91 19.47 -6.57
C ILE A 92 -35.30 19.32 -5.17
N CYS A 93 -35.73 18.28 -4.45
CA CYS A 93 -35.19 17.92 -3.13
C CYS A 93 -34.33 16.66 -3.21
N GLU A 94 -33.22 16.65 -2.48
CA GLU A 94 -32.40 15.45 -2.32
C GLU A 94 -33.23 14.33 -1.67
N GLY A 95 -33.23 13.14 -2.27
CA GLY A 95 -34.01 11.98 -1.82
C GLY A 95 -35.29 11.70 -2.61
N ASP A 96 -35.83 12.67 -3.36
CA ASP A 96 -36.98 12.44 -4.25
C ASP A 96 -36.54 11.88 -5.61
N TRP A 97 -36.04 10.64 -5.59
CA TRP A 97 -35.44 10.00 -6.77
C TRP A 97 -36.44 9.76 -7.90
N GLN A 98 -37.71 9.50 -7.60
CA GLN A 98 -38.72 9.29 -8.63
C GLN A 98 -38.94 10.58 -9.44
N HIS A 99 -39.08 11.71 -8.77
CA HIS A 99 -39.24 13.00 -9.43
C HIS A 99 -37.98 13.41 -10.21
N ILE A 100 -36.79 13.27 -9.61
CA ILE A 100 -35.50 13.56 -10.26
C ILE A 100 -35.35 12.74 -11.55
N ARG A 101 -35.64 11.43 -11.49
CA ARG A 101 -35.51 10.55 -12.66
C ARG A 101 -36.51 10.94 -13.76
N ALA A 102 -37.75 11.26 -13.41
CA ALA A 102 -38.74 11.70 -14.38
C ALA A 102 -38.29 12.97 -15.13
N LEU A 103 -37.70 13.95 -14.44
CA LEU A 103 -37.17 15.18 -15.05
C LEU A 103 -36.00 14.92 -16.00
N ILE A 104 -35.09 14.00 -15.66
CA ILE A 104 -33.92 13.66 -16.49
C ILE A 104 -34.34 13.07 -17.85
N TYR A 105 -35.40 12.26 -17.85
CA TYR A 105 -35.93 11.57 -19.04
C TYR A 105 -37.10 12.30 -19.70
N GLN A 106 -37.54 13.45 -19.16
CA GLN A 106 -38.62 14.22 -19.75
C GLN A 106 -38.25 14.67 -21.16
N GLY A 107 -39.12 14.40 -22.13
CA GLY A 107 -38.90 14.74 -23.53
C GLY A 107 -37.89 13.83 -24.27
N ARG A 108 -37.38 12.77 -23.65
CA ARG A 108 -36.48 11.79 -24.28
C ARG A 108 -37.10 10.41 -24.57
N GLY A 109 -38.42 10.29 -24.39
CA GLY A 109 -39.16 9.03 -24.54
C GLY A 109 -38.94 8.11 -23.34
N GLY A 110 -40.03 7.79 -22.64
CA GLY A 110 -40.02 6.92 -21.45
C GLY A 110 -39.99 5.44 -21.78
#